data_AF-A0A937B8L6-F1
#
_entry.id   AF-A0A937B8L6-F1
#
_cell.length_a   1.000
_cell.length_b   1.000
_cell.length_c   1.000
_cell.angle_alpha   90.00
_cell.angle_beta   90.00
_cell.angle_gamma   90.00
#
_symmetry.space_group_name_H-M   'P 1'
#
loop_
_entity.id
_entity.type
_entity.pdbx_description
1 polymer ?
#
loop_
_entity_poly.entity_id
_entity_poly.type
_entity_poly.pdbx_seq_one_letter_code
_entity_poly.pdbx_strand_id
1 'polypeptide(L)'
;MKLAERFKILAWLLFGAFVLMNVLMFFDPLMRAYGAMICGAALCLWFYGDFKMLRVYRYYVYYLLMGSVLLVYGFILPHIHPDARQAGCQGPLFFLLVQRPLRFLFIFILKREPELQRNDGPVADRVYSGLLFLLMVVVLTLNDIPQLLGW
;
A
#
# COMPACT_ATOMS: atom_id res chain seq x y z
N MET A 1 23.54 0.79 4.67
CA MET A 1 22.51 0.96 5.71
C MET A 1 21.90 -0.39 6.05
N LYS A 2 21.77 -0.74 7.33
CA LYS A 2 21.14 -2.02 7.72
C LYS A 2 19.65 -1.98 7.35
N LEU A 3 19.08 -3.10 6.93
CA LEU A 3 17.67 -3.19 6.50
C LEU A 3 16.70 -2.63 7.56
N ALA A 4 17.00 -2.87 8.83
CA ALA A 4 16.21 -2.38 9.96
C ALA A 4 16.26 -0.85 10.13
N GLU A 5 17.42 -0.22 9.89
CA GLU A 5 17.56 1.25 9.96
C GLU A 5 16.78 1.91 8.83
N ARG A 6 16.86 1.33 7.63
CA ARG A 6 16.07 1.78 6.48
C ARG A 6 14.57 1.76 6.77
N PHE A 7 14.09 0.64 7.31
CA PHE A 7 12.68 0.49 7.69
C PHE A 7 12.27 1.55 8.70
N LYS A 8 13.04 1.75 9.78
CA LYS A 8 12.75 2.74 10.82
C LYS A 8 12.64 4.16 10.26
N ILE A 9 13.60 4.56 9.42
CA ILE A 9 13.60 5.91 8.82
C ILE A 9 12.35 6.12 7.96
N LEU A 10 12.04 5.16 7.08
CA LEU A 10 10.87 5.25 6.21
C LEU A 10 9.55 5.20 6.99
N ALA A 11 9.47 4.37 8.04
CA ALA A 11 8.31 4.31 8.91
C ALA A 11 8.06 5.64 9.64
N TRP A 12 9.12 6.27 10.18
CA TRP A 12 9.01 7.59 10.80
C TRP A 12 8.63 8.69 9.81
N LEU A 13 9.19 8.66 8.60
CA LEU A 13 8.85 9.60 7.54
C LEU A 13 7.37 9.49 7.16
N LEU A 14 6.86 8.26 7.00
CA LEU A 14 5.45 8.03 6.70
C LEU A 14 4.54 8.38 7.86
N PHE A 15 4.94 8.12 9.09
CA PHE A 15 4.20 8.56 10.26
C PHE A 15 4.11 10.09 10.30
N GLY A 16 5.22 10.80 10.08
CA GLY A 16 5.24 12.26 9.98
C GLY A 16 4.36 12.78 8.85
N ALA A 17 4.42 12.16 7.66
CA ALA A 17 3.57 12.51 6.53
C ALA A 17 2.08 12.27 6.83
N PHE A 18 1.75 11.16 7.52
CA PHE A 18 0.38 10.86 7.94
C PHE A 18 -0.15 11.89 8.93
N VAL A 19 0.64 12.27 9.95
CA VAL A 19 0.27 13.31 10.92
C VAL A 19 0.07 14.65 10.21
N LEU A 20 1.03 15.05 9.35
CA LEU A 20 0.91 16.28 8.57
C LEU A 20 -0.35 16.27 7.70
N MET A 21 -0.67 15.14 7.08
CA MET A 21 -1.86 15.01 6.25
C MET A 21 -3.15 15.22 7.06
N ASN A 22 -3.22 14.64 8.26
CA ASN A 22 -4.34 14.83 9.17
C ASN A 22 -4.48 16.31 9.57
N VAL A 23 -3.38 17.01 9.83
CA VAL A 23 -3.40 18.46 10.11
C VAL A 23 -3.95 19.22 8.90
N LEU A 24 -3.49 18.91 7.69
CA LEU A 24 -3.95 19.57 6.46
C LEU A 24 -5.43 19.32 6.16
N MET A 25 -5.96 18.14 6.51
CA MET A 25 -7.40 17.84 6.40
C MET A 25 -8.28 18.81 7.20
N PHE A 26 -7.81 19.41 8.29
CA PHE A 26 -8.61 20.40 9.02
C PHE A 26 -8.76 21.73 8.27
N PHE A 27 -7.81 22.07 7.41
CA PHE A 27 -7.75 23.38 6.76
C PHE A 27 -8.21 23.34 5.30
N ASP A 28 -8.00 22.23 4.60
CA ASP A 28 -8.23 22.12 3.15
C ASP A 28 -9.32 21.08 2.80
N PRO A 29 -10.45 21.49 2.20
CA PRO A 29 -11.47 20.57 1.69
C PRO A 29 -10.94 19.51 0.70
N LEU A 30 -9.96 19.86 -0.14
CA LEU A 30 -9.37 18.94 -1.10
C LEU A 30 -8.57 17.84 -0.38
N MET A 31 -7.86 18.21 0.69
CA MET A 31 -7.14 17.25 1.53
C MET A 31 -8.08 16.33 2.30
N ARG A 32 -9.26 16.81 2.71
CA ARG A 32 -10.33 15.94 3.26
C ARG A 32 -10.83 14.93 2.24
N ALA A 33 -11.11 15.39 1.02
CA ALA A 33 -11.65 14.54 -0.02
C ALA A 33 -10.67 13.45 -0.47
N TYR A 34 -9.37 13.75 -0.60
CA TYR A 34 -8.41 12.85 -1.23
C TYR A 34 -7.28 12.37 -0.31
N GLY A 35 -7.18 12.85 0.92
CA GLY A 35 -5.99 12.61 1.71
C GLY A 35 -5.80 11.16 2.16
N ALA A 36 -6.90 10.47 2.44
CA ALA A 36 -6.91 9.03 2.67
C ALA A 36 -6.35 8.24 1.47
N MET A 37 -6.76 8.63 0.25
CA MET A 37 -6.30 8.02 -0.98
C MET A 37 -4.80 8.24 -1.20
N ILE A 38 -4.31 9.46 -0.95
CA ILE A 38 -2.89 9.81 -1.06
C ILE A 38 -2.06 8.98 -0.08
N CYS A 39 -2.50 8.86 1.18
CA CYS A 39 -1.83 8.03 2.19
C CYS A 39 -1.81 6.54 1.78
N GLY A 40 -2.94 6.02 1.30
CA GLY A 40 -3.06 4.64 0.80
C GLY A 40 -2.13 4.38 -0.38
N ALA A 41 -2.12 5.26 -1.37
CA ALA A 41 -1.26 5.15 -2.54
C ALA A 41 0.23 5.22 -2.17
N ALA A 42 0.63 6.13 -1.27
CA ALA A 42 2.00 6.24 -0.80
C ALA A 42 2.47 4.97 -0.08
N LEU A 43 1.61 4.38 0.77
CA LEU A 43 1.91 3.11 1.44
C LEU A 43 2.01 1.94 0.47
N CYS A 44 1.08 1.82 -0.48
CA CYS A 44 1.13 0.82 -1.54
C CYS A 44 2.44 0.93 -2.36
N LEU A 45 2.80 2.14 -2.78
CA LEU A 45 4.02 2.40 -3.54
C LEU A 45 5.26 2.03 -2.73
N TRP A 46 5.27 2.33 -1.42
CA TRP A 46 6.35 1.90 -0.55
C TRP A 46 6.43 0.38 -0.44
N PHE A 47 5.31 -0.32 -0.23
CA PHE A 47 5.29 -1.78 -0.14
C PHE A 47 5.79 -2.42 -1.43
N TYR A 48 5.39 -1.88 -2.58
CA TYR A 48 5.90 -2.29 -3.88
C TYR A 48 7.41 -2.05 -4.02
N GLY A 49 7.89 -0.85 -3.70
CA GLY A 49 9.31 -0.49 -3.81
C GLY A 49 10.23 -1.25 -2.84
N ASP A 50 9.71 -1.63 -1.67
CA ASP A 50 10.45 -2.36 -0.63
C ASP A 50 10.18 -3.86 -0.60
N PHE A 51 9.96 -4.44 -1.78
CA PHE A 51 9.66 -5.87 -1.93
C PHE A 51 10.67 -6.79 -1.25
N LYS A 52 11.95 -6.41 -1.17
CA LYS A 52 12.98 -7.18 -0.45
C LYS A 52 12.64 -7.34 1.04
N MET A 53 12.09 -6.32 1.70
CA MET A 53 11.67 -6.42 3.09
C MET A 53 10.45 -7.32 3.25
N LEU A 54 9.51 -7.28 2.30
CA LEU A 54 8.32 -8.14 2.31
C LEU A 54 8.62 -9.65 2.24
N ARG A 55 9.83 -10.02 1.79
CA ARG A 55 10.26 -11.43 1.81
C ARG A 55 10.46 -11.98 3.21
N VAL A 56 10.83 -11.12 4.16
CA VAL A 56 11.13 -11.46 5.55
C VAL A 56 9.85 -11.37 6.37
N TYR A 57 9.45 -12.50 6.97
CA TYR A 57 8.18 -12.63 7.68
C TYR A 57 7.93 -11.53 8.71
N ARG A 58 8.96 -11.18 9.51
CA ARG A 58 8.84 -10.14 10.55
C ARG A 58 8.42 -8.78 9.97
N TYR A 59 9.03 -8.33 8.87
CA TYR A 59 8.69 -7.04 8.26
C TYR A 59 7.35 -7.11 7.51
N TYR A 60 7.02 -8.26 6.91
CA TYR A 60 5.69 -8.47 6.35
C TYR A 60 4.58 -8.29 7.40
N VAL A 61 4.76 -8.81 8.62
CA VAL A 61 3.81 -8.60 9.72
C VAL A 61 3.71 -7.11 10.10
N TYR A 62 4.83 -6.39 10.14
CA TYR A 62 4.80 -4.94 10.39
C TYR A 62 4.04 -4.17 9.30
N TYR A 63 4.26 -4.51 8.03
CA TYR A 63 3.52 -3.90 6.93
C TYR A 63 2.03 -4.24 6.97
N LEU A 64 1.67 -5.48 7.34
CA LEU A 64 0.27 -5.85 7.56
C LEU A 64 -0.36 -5.00 8.66
N LEU A 65 0.31 -4.83 9.80
CA LEU A 65 -0.18 -3.99 10.88
C LEU A 65 -0.39 -2.54 10.42
N MET A 66 0.56 -1.99 9.65
CA MET A 66 0.40 -0.63 9.08
C MET A 66 -0.80 -0.54 8.13
N GLY A 67 -0.99 -1.54 7.26
CA GLY A 67 -2.16 -1.62 6.38
C GLY A 67 -3.47 -1.73 7.17
N SER A 68 -3.50 -2.53 8.24
CA SER A 68 -4.66 -2.67 9.12
C SER A 68 -4.99 -1.38 9.86
N VAL A 69 -3.98 -0.64 10.35
CA VAL A 69 -4.17 0.66 10.99
C VAL A 69 -4.79 1.66 10.01
N LEU A 70 -4.32 1.69 8.75
CA LEU A 70 -4.91 2.57 7.74
C LEU A 70 -6.35 2.16 7.39
N LEU A 71 -6.65 0.86 7.32
CA LEU A 71 -8.01 0.38 7.11
C LEU A 71 -8.95 0.85 8.23
N VAL A 72 -8.56 0.65 9.49
CA VAL A 72 -9.33 1.10 10.66
C VAL A 72 -9.51 2.61 10.64
N TYR A 73 -8.45 3.35 10.30
CA TYR A 73 -8.53 4.80 10.12
C TYR A 73 -9.55 5.18 9.05
N GLY A 74 -9.56 4.49 7.89
CA GLY A 74 -10.57 4.71 6.85
C GLY A 74 -12.01 4.48 7.31
N PHE A 75 -12.26 3.53 8.21
CA PHE A 75 -13.59 3.33 8.79
C PHE A 75 -14.00 4.45 9.76
N ILE A 76 -13.04 5.00 10.51
CA ILE A 76 -13.30 6.06 11.49
C ILE A 76 -13.45 7.42 10.80
N LEU A 77 -12.69 7.66 9.72
CA LEU A 77 -12.55 8.96 9.07
C LEU A 77 -13.89 9.64 8.69
N PRO A 78 -14.89 8.98 8.09
CA PRO A 78 -16.18 9.60 7.77
C PRO A 78 -16.98 10.07 8.98
N HIS A 79 -16.75 9.47 10.15
CA HIS A 79 -17.42 9.87 11.38
C HIS A 79 -16.86 11.20 11.94
N ILE A 80 -15.62 11.53 11.57
CA ILE A 80 -14.93 12.77 11.96
C ILE A 80 -15.10 13.83 10.86
N HIS A 81 -14.99 13.39 9.60
CA HIS A 81 -15.09 14.21 8.40
C HIS A 81 -16.07 13.56 7.42
N PRO A 82 -17.37 13.89 7.46
CA PRO A 82 -18.39 13.27 6.61
C PRO A 82 -18.10 13.34 5.10
N ASP A 83 -17.39 14.40 4.67
CA ASP A 83 -17.01 14.61 3.26
C ASP A 83 -15.74 13.82 2.84
N ALA A 84 -15.09 13.14 3.78
CA ALA A 84 -13.85 12.43 3.53
C ALA A 84 -14.13 11.08 2.86
N ARG A 85 -13.41 10.82 1.76
CA ARG A 85 -13.50 9.55 1.07
C ARG A 85 -12.65 8.50 1.77
N GLN A 86 -13.18 7.28 1.84
CA GLN A 86 -12.46 6.12 2.37
C GLN A 86 -11.56 5.44 1.31
N ALA A 87 -11.65 5.90 0.06
CA ALA A 87 -10.93 5.34 -1.08
C ALA A 87 -9.42 5.31 -0.79
N GLY A 88 -8.78 4.17 -1.08
CA GLY A 88 -7.35 3.95 -0.86
C GLY A 88 -6.95 3.42 0.53
N CYS A 89 -7.77 3.56 1.59
CA CYS A 89 -7.40 3.06 2.93
C CYS A 89 -7.25 1.54 3.01
N GLN A 90 -8.04 0.80 2.23
CA GLN A 90 -7.95 -0.65 2.12
C GLN A 90 -6.84 -1.14 1.17
N GLY A 91 -6.30 -0.23 0.35
CA GLY A 91 -5.33 -0.53 -0.69
C GLY A 91 -4.10 -1.28 -0.17
N PRO A 92 -3.38 -0.72 0.81
CA PRO A 92 -2.17 -1.34 1.33
C PRO A 92 -2.40 -2.73 1.92
N LEU A 93 -3.51 -2.94 2.64
CA LEU A 93 -3.80 -4.24 3.24
C LEU A 93 -4.12 -5.28 2.16
N PHE A 94 -4.98 -4.96 1.21
CA PHE A 94 -5.35 -5.90 0.15
C PHE A 94 -4.16 -6.22 -0.77
N PHE A 95 -3.31 -5.23 -1.07
CA PHE A 95 -2.05 -5.45 -1.76
C PHE A 95 -1.20 -6.52 -1.06
N LEU A 96 -1.01 -6.43 0.27
CA LEU A 96 -0.24 -7.40 1.04
C LEU A 96 -0.89 -8.79 1.11
N LEU A 97 -2.22 -8.84 1.17
CA LEU A 97 -2.99 -10.09 1.22
C LEU A 97 -2.92 -10.86 -0.10
N VAL A 98 -2.89 -10.17 -1.24
CA VAL A 98 -2.79 -10.81 -2.56
C VAL A 98 -1.33 -11.05 -2.97
N GLN A 99 -0.42 -10.15 -2.60
CA GLN A 99 1.01 -10.29 -2.92
C GLN A 99 1.59 -11.60 -2.38
N ARG A 100 1.19 -12.02 -1.18
CA ARG A 100 1.76 -13.20 -0.52
C ARG A 100 1.36 -14.53 -1.20
N PRO A 101 0.08 -14.80 -1.49
CA PRO A 101 -0.34 -15.91 -2.35
C PRO A 101 0.32 -15.88 -3.73
N LEU A 102 0.41 -14.71 -4.38
CA LEU A 102 1.04 -14.60 -5.70
C LEU A 102 2.53 -14.96 -5.64
N ARG A 103 3.24 -14.53 -4.60
CA ARG A 103 4.63 -14.93 -4.34
C ARG A 103 4.74 -16.43 -4.15
N PHE A 104 3.85 -17.03 -3.36
CA PHE A 104 3.85 -18.48 -3.13
C PHE A 104 3.67 -19.25 -4.44
N LEU A 105 2.71 -18.83 -5.28
CA LEU A 105 2.48 -19.42 -6.60
C LEU A 105 3.72 -19.29 -7.51
N PHE A 106 4.36 -18.12 -7.52
CA PHE A 106 5.57 -17.88 -8.29
C PHE A 106 6.70 -18.84 -7.88
N ILE A 107 6.96 -18.96 -6.57
CA ILE A 107 7.98 -19.87 -6.03
C ILE A 107 7.61 -21.32 -6.34
N PHE A 108 6.33 -21.68 -6.28
CA PHE A 108 5.87 -23.02 -6.58
C PHE A 108 6.16 -23.43 -8.03
N ILE A 109 5.93 -22.52 -8.99
CA ILE A 109 6.11 -22.75 -10.43
C ILE A 109 7.59 -22.67 -10.83
N LEU A 110 8.29 -21.62 -10.39
CA LEU A 110 9.64 -21.29 -10.87
C LEU A 110 10.76 -21.71 -9.92
N LYS A 111 10.41 -22.26 -8.75
CA LYS A 111 11.34 -22.78 -7.72
C LYS A 111 12.38 -21.76 -7.24
N ARG A 112 12.10 -20.46 -7.40
CA ARG A 112 12.95 -19.34 -6.93
C ARG A 112 12.11 -18.15 -6.51
N GLU A 113 12.73 -17.21 -5.79
CA GLU A 113 12.10 -15.93 -5.39
C GLU A 113 12.07 -14.92 -6.55
N PRO A 114 10.99 -14.13 -6.69
CA PRO A 114 10.88 -13.09 -7.71
C PRO A 114 11.77 -11.88 -7.39
N GLU A 115 12.66 -11.49 -8.29
CA GLU A 115 13.62 -10.37 -8.11
C GLU A 115 13.18 -9.08 -8.80
N LEU A 116 12.37 -8.27 -8.11
CA LEU A 116 11.81 -7.03 -8.67
C LEU A 116 12.79 -5.88 -8.89
N GLN A 117 13.98 -5.92 -8.28
CA GLN A 117 14.92 -4.78 -8.27
C GLN A 117 16.02 -4.88 -9.34
N ARG A 118 15.96 -5.87 -10.22
CA ARG A 118 16.92 -6.08 -11.31
C ARG A 118 16.27 -5.77 -12.66
N ASN A 119 16.74 -4.73 -13.32
CA ASN A 119 16.27 -4.36 -14.68
C ASN A 119 16.63 -5.42 -15.73
N ASP A 120 17.66 -6.20 -15.47
CA ASP A 120 18.16 -7.34 -16.24
C ASP A 120 17.54 -8.69 -15.79
N GLY A 121 16.54 -8.65 -14.91
CA GLY A 121 15.88 -9.86 -14.42
C GLY A 121 15.17 -10.67 -15.53
N PRO A 122 15.00 -11.99 -15.32
CA PRO A 122 14.22 -12.85 -16.21
C PRO A 122 12.84 -12.25 -16.52
N VAL A 123 12.31 -12.48 -17.73
CA VAL A 123 10.98 -11.97 -18.15
C VAL A 123 9.89 -12.27 -17.12
N ALA A 124 9.95 -13.43 -16.48
CA ALA A 124 9.02 -13.82 -15.41
C ALA A 124 8.99 -12.84 -14.23
N ASP A 125 10.13 -12.26 -13.82
CA ASP A 125 10.19 -11.29 -12.72
C ASP A 125 9.52 -9.98 -13.12
N ARG A 126 9.68 -9.56 -14.38
CA ARG A 126 9.00 -8.39 -14.95
C ARG A 126 7.50 -8.58 -15.05
N VAL A 127 7.06 -9.77 -15.47
CA VAL A 127 5.62 -10.12 -15.49
C VAL A 127 5.05 -10.09 -14.07
N TYR A 128 5.74 -10.68 -13.10
CA TYR A 128 5.33 -10.66 -11.70
C TYR A 128 5.27 -9.22 -11.14
N SER A 129 6.26 -8.38 -11.45
CA SER A 129 6.26 -6.95 -11.11
C SER A 129 5.07 -6.21 -11.70
N GLY A 130 4.81 -6.43 -12.99
CA GLY A 130 3.69 -5.83 -13.70
C GLY A 130 2.35 -6.24 -13.11
N LEU A 131 2.19 -7.51 -12.75
CA LEU A 131 0.98 -8.02 -12.08
C LEU A 131 0.77 -7.35 -10.71
N LEU A 132 1.82 -7.20 -9.91
CA LEU A 132 1.72 -6.50 -8.62
C LEU A 132 1.40 -5.02 -8.79
N PHE A 133 1.98 -4.36 -9.79
CA PHE A 133 1.68 -2.96 -10.09
C PHE A 133 0.24 -2.78 -10.56
N LEU A 134 -0.25 -3.63 -11.47
CA LEU A 134 -1.64 -3.63 -11.91
C LEU A 134 -2.59 -3.87 -10.75
N LEU A 135 -2.29 -4.85 -9.90
CA LEU A 135 -3.05 -5.10 -8.67
C LEU A 135 -3.12 -3.85 -7.80
N MET A 136 -2.00 -3.16 -7.57
CA MET A 136 -1.99 -1.92 -6.80
C MET A 136 -2.93 -0.87 -7.42
N VAL A 137 -2.85 -0.63 -8.73
CA VAL A 137 -3.72 0.33 -9.43
C VAL A 137 -5.18 -0.07 -9.29
N VAL A 138 -5.51 -1.33 -9.59
CA VAL A 138 -6.87 -1.88 -9.53
C VAL A 138 -7.46 -1.72 -8.13
N VAL A 139 -6.70 -2.04 -7.07
CA VAL A 139 -7.20 -1.96 -5.71
C VAL A 139 -7.39 -0.51 -5.25
N LEU A 140 -6.53 0.40 -5.69
CA LEU A 140 -6.68 1.82 -5.40
C LEU A 140 -7.90 2.44 -6.11
N THR A 141 -8.25 1.96 -7.31
CA THR A 141 -9.34 2.54 -8.12
C THR A 141 -10.69 1.83 -7.96
N LEU A 142 -10.71 0.52 -7.64
CA LEU A 142 -11.95 -0.27 -7.51
C LEU A 142 -12.92 0.30 -6.48
N ASN A 143 -12.42 1.01 -5.47
CA ASN A 143 -13.23 1.56 -4.38
C ASN A 143 -13.94 2.86 -4.73
N ASP A 144 -13.50 3.55 -5.79
CA ASP A 144 -14.18 4.73 -6.31
C ASP A 144 -15.29 4.33 -7.31
N ILE A 145 -15.33 3.09 -7.80
CA ILE A 145 -16.31 2.66 -8.81
C ILE A 145 -17.76 2.80 -8.32
N PRO A 146 -18.15 2.36 -7.11
CA PRO A 146 -19.52 2.56 -6.62
C PRO A 146 -19.86 4.06 -6.45
N GLN A 147 -18.89 4.85 -5.97
CA GLN A 147 -19.07 6.29 -5.75
C GLN A 147 -19.15 7.09 -7.06
N LEU A 148 -18.45 6.65 -8.12
CA LEU A 148 -18.51 7.23 -9.46
C LEU A 148 -19.78 6.86 -10.21
N LEU A 149 -20.37 5.72 -9.90
CA LEU A 149 -21.62 5.24 -10.51
C LEU A 149 -22.88 5.77 -9.82
N GLY A 150 -22.75 6.49 -8.69
CA GLY A 150 -23.87 7.12 -7.98
C GLY A 150 -24.78 6.14 -7.23
N TRP A 151 -24.24 5.03 -6.75
CA TRP A 151 -24.94 4.02 -5.93
C TRP A 151 -24.74 4.27 -4.44
#